data_AF-W1IMW6-F1
#
_entry.id   AF-W1IMW6-F1
#
_cell.length_a   1.000
_cell.length_b   1.000
_cell.length_c   1.000
_cell.angle_alpha   90.00
_cell.angle_beta   90.00
_cell.angle_gamma   90.00
#
_symmetry.space_group_name_H-M   'P 1'
#
loop_
_entity.id
_entity.type
_entity.pdbx_description
1 polymer ?
#
loop_
_entity_poly.entity_id
_entity_poly.type
_entity_poly.pdbx_seq_one_letter_code
_entity_poly.pdbx_strand_id
1 'polypeptide(L)'
;MSQRAVTNIVAGNASIGINQQWRDVTSQRQGGVTYTNKTGRPIAVFVRTKTKLAEEPAALGIGGSVDGIQVAFNGSDYGGLKISLSVNFIVPAGANYVVNALLGHADNFVSSWVELR
;
A
#
# COMPACT_ATOMS: atom_id res chain seq x y z
N MET A 1 19.25 -9.44 32.38
CA MET A 1 17.98 -9.50 31.61
C MET A 1 17.55 -10.96 31.56
N SER A 2 16.29 -11.32 31.87
CA SER A 2 15.87 -12.73 31.85
C SER A 2 15.64 -13.20 30.40
N GLN A 3 15.80 -14.51 30.14
CA GLN A 3 15.51 -15.09 28.82
C GLN A 3 14.09 -14.73 28.35
N ARG A 4 13.11 -14.75 29.26
CA ARG A 4 11.72 -14.35 28.98
C ARG A 4 11.60 -12.87 28.58
N ALA A 5 12.37 -11.97 29.21
CA ALA A 5 12.40 -10.56 28.82
C ALA A 5 13.02 -10.38 27.43
N VAL A 6 14.09 -11.11 27.10
CA VAL A 6 14.71 -11.08 25.77
C VAL A 6 13.75 -11.60 24.70
N THR A 7 13.08 -12.73 24.94
CA THR A 7 12.09 -13.28 24.00
C THR A 7 10.94 -12.31 23.76
N ASN A 8 10.45 -11.61 24.79
CA ASN A 8 9.40 -10.61 24.63
C ASN A 8 9.85 -9.39 23.83
N ILE A 9 11.09 -8.92 24.03
CA ILE A 9 11.65 -7.81 23.25
C ILE A 9 11.82 -8.23 21.78
N VAL A 10 12.33 -9.43 21.53
CA VAL A 10 12.49 -9.97 20.16
C VAL A 10 11.13 -10.20 19.50
N ALA A 11 10.12 -10.67 20.23
CA ALA A 11 8.77 -10.84 19.73
C ALA A 11 8.05 -9.50 19.51
N GLY A 12 8.33 -8.48 20.33
CA GLY A 12 7.83 -7.12 20.19
C GLY A 12 8.47 -6.36 19.02
N ASN A 13 9.73 -6.66 18.72
CA ASN A 13 10.44 -6.19 17.52
C ASN A 13 10.20 -7.14 16.33
N ALA A 14 8.93 -7.47 16.06
CA ALA A 14 8.56 -8.33 14.96
C ALA A 14 9.02 -7.72 13.63
N SER A 15 10.16 -8.18 13.11
CA SER A 15 10.68 -7.77 11.81
C SER A 15 9.72 -8.16 10.69
N ILE A 16 9.64 -7.30 9.68
CA ILE A 16 8.87 -7.56 8.47
C ILE A 16 9.36 -8.83 7.77
N GLY A 17 8.44 -9.65 7.27
CA GLY A 17 8.70 -10.92 6.58
C GLY A 17 8.82 -12.15 7.48
N ILE A 18 9.02 -12.01 8.79
CA ILE A 18 9.10 -13.17 9.70
C ILE A 18 7.70 -13.64 10.09
N ASN A 19 7.36 -14.89 9.74
CA ASN A 19 6.05 -15.50 9.97
C ASN A 19 4.87 -14.73 9.37
N GLN A 20 5.11 -14.02 8.26
CA GLN A 20 4.09 -13.32 7.49
C GLN A 20 3.83 -14.06 6.18
N GLN A 21 2.64 -13.86 5.61
CA GLN A 21 2.26 -14.43 4.32
C GLN A 21 1.70 -13.34 3.41
N TRP A 22 1.95 -13.49 2.11
CA TRP A 22 1.27 -12.66 1.11
C TRP A 22 -0.23 -12.99 1.10
N ARG A 23 -1.04 -11.95 1.18
CA ARG A 23 -2.50 -12.03 1.07
C ARG A 23 -2.94 -11.11 -0.05
N ASP A 24 -3.67 -11.67 -1.00
CA ASP A 24 -4.45 -10.87 -1.93
C ASP A 24 -5.68 -10.34 -1.19
N VAL A 25 -5.76 -9.02 -1.09
CA VAL A 25 -6.84 -8.30 -0.41
C VAL A 25 -7.57 -7.38 -1.39
N THR A 26 -7.41 -7.59 -2.69
CA THR A 26 -7.95 -6.72 -3.74
C THR A 26 -9.46 -6.51 -3.60
N SER A 27 -10.23 -7.56 -3.28
CA SER A 27 -11.69 -7.45 -3.08
C SER A 27 -12.10 -6.77 -1.76
N GLN A 28 -11.16 -6.58 -0.84
CA GLN A 28 -11.39 -6.02 0.50
C GLN A 28 -10.86 -4.58 0.64
N ARG A 29 -10.27 -4.05 -0.44
CA ARG A 29 -9.61 -2.75 -0.45
C ARG A 29 -10.13 -1.91 -1.60
N GLN A 30 -10.19 -0.61 -1.36
CA GLN A 30 -10.57 0.39 -2.34
C GLN A 30 -9.63 1.57 -2.19
N GLY A 31 -9.15 2.11 -3.32
CA GLY A 31 -8.40 3.37 -3.32
C GLY A 31 -9.25 4.52 -2.76
N GLY A 32 -8.64 5.50 -2.12
CA GLY A 32 -9.39 6.56 -1.41
C GLY A 32 -9.69 6.25 0.05
N VAL A 33 -9.74 4.96 0.43
CA VAL A 33 -10.16 4.53 1.77
C VAL A 33 -8.96 4.42 2.71
N THR A 34 -9.10 5.00 3.90
CA THR A 34 -8.10 4.84 4.97
C THR A 34 -8.33 3.54 5.72
N TYR A 35 -7.26 2.77 5.88
CA TYR A 35 -7.22 1.51 6.61
C TYR A 35 -6.26 1.62 7.79
N THR A 36 -6.47 0.81 8.83
CA THR A 36 -5.55 0.69 9.97
C THR A 36 -4.88 -0.66 9.94
N ASN A 37 -3.55 -0.70 10.11
CA ASN A 37 -2.84 -1.96 10.27
C ASN A 37 -3.08 -2.56 11.67
N LYS A 38 -4.10 -3.41 11.78
CA LYS A 38 -4.49 -4.08 13.04
C LYS A 38 -3.84 -5.45 13.27
N THR A 39 -2.85 -5.84 12.49
CA THR A 39 -2.23 -7.19 12.58
C THR A 39 -1.31 -7.35 13.80
N GLY A 40 -0.98 -6.24 14.48
CA GLY A 40 0.02 -6.22 15.55
C GLY A 40 1.47 -6.30 15.05
N ARG A 41 1.71 -6.22 13.74
CA ARG A 41 3.05 -6.26 13.11
C ARG A 41 3.13 -5.30 11.92
N PRO A 42 4.31 -4.81 11.52
CA PRO A 42 4.45 -4.08 10.26
C PRO A 42 3.95 -4.92 9.07
N ILE A 43 3.28 -4.29 8.11
CA ILE A 43 2.88 -4.94 6.85
C ILE A 43 3.58 -4.26 5.67
N ALA A 44 3.86 -5.01 4.61
CA ALA A 44 4.22 -4.42 3.32
C ALA A 44 2.99 -4.37 2.44
N VAL A 45 2.71 -3.22 1.83
CA VAL A 45 1.56 -2.99 0.96
C VAL A 45 2.08 -2.79 -0.46
N PHE A 46 1.52 -3.52 -1.43
CA PHE A 46 1.82 -3.41 -2.85
C PHE A 46 0.51 -3.20 -3.59
N VAL A 47 0.40 -2.08 -4.30
CA VAL A 47 -0.80 -1.72 -5.05
C VAL A 47 -0.44 -1.40 -6.49
N ARG A 48 -1.22 -1.94 -7.41
CA ARG A 48 -1.14 -1.64 -8.84
C ARG A 48 -2.44 -1.02 -9.31
N THR A 49 -2.36 0.00 -10.16
CA THR A 49 -3.52 0.59 -10.80
C THR A 49 -4.06 -0.31 -11.91
N LYS A 50 -5.31 -0.14 -12.31
CA LYS A 50 -5.81 -0.57 -13.61
C LYS A 50 -4.98 0.09 -14.70
N THR A 51 -4.89 -0.61 -15.83
CA THR A 51 -4.24 -0.06 -17.02
C THR A 51 -5.09 1.08 -17.55
N LYS A 52 -4.51 2.27 -17.59
CA LYS A 52 -5.06 3.40 -18.30
C LYS A 52 -5.15 3.09 -19.79
N LEU A 53 -6.24 3.45 -20.43
CA LEU A 53 -6.33 3.40 -21.89
C LEU A 53 -5.81 4.71 -22.51
N ALA A 54 -5.42 4.65 -23.79
CA ALA A 54 -4.76 5.77 -24.48
C ALA A 54 -5.71 6.96 -24.67
N GLU A 55 -7.00 6.67 -24.81
CA GLU A 55 -8.11 7.59 -25.00
C GLU A 55 -8.49 8.37 -23.73
N GLU A 56 -7.97 8.01 -22.55
CA GLU A 56 -8.23 8.75 -21.32
C GLU A 56 -7.40 10.04 -21.25
N PRO A 57 -8.04 11.22 -21.14
CA PRO A 57 -7.38 12.51 -21.34
C PRO A 57 -6.48 12.99 -20.18
N ALA A 58 -6.48 12.30 -19.03
CA ALA A 58 -5.87 12.81 -17.81
C ALA A 58 -4.51 12.16 -17.47
N ALA A 59 -3.60 12.92 -16.85
CA ALA A 59 -2.40 12.37 -16.22
C ALA A 59 -2.80 11.37 -15.11
N LEU A 60 -1.95 10.38 -14.83
CA LEU A 60 -2.19 9.43 -13.74
C LEU A 60 -1.12 9.55 -12.67
N GLY A 61 -1.58 9.50 -11.43
CA GLY A 61 -0.72 9.43 -10.26
C GLY A 61 -1.33 8.52 -9.21
N ILE A 62 -0.50 7.70 -8.57
CA ILE A 62 -0.84 6.88 -7.42
C ILE A 62 0.12 7.22 -6.28
N GLY A 63 -0.41 7.36 -5.07
CA GLY A 63 0.39 7.64 -3.88
C GLY A 63 -0.05 6.81 -2.69
N GLY A 64 0.91 6.45 -1.85
CA GLY A 64 0.69 5.81 -0.55
C GLY A 64 1.05 6.77 0.57
N SER A 65 0.18 6.89 1.57
CA SER A 65 0.45 7.68 2.78
C SER A 65 0.25 6.85 4.04
N VAL A 66 1.09 7.08 5.05
CA VAL A 66 1.03 6.45 6.38
C VAL A 66 1.01 7.55 7.42
N ASP A 67 -0.01 7.57 8.27
CA ASP A 67 -0.27 8.62 9.28
C ASP A 67 -0.11 10.05 8.71
N GLY A 68 -0.60 10.26 7.48
CA GLY A 68 -0.56 11.54 6.77
C GLY A 68 0.75 11.86 6.05
N ILE A 69 1.80 11.04 6.21
CA ILE A 69 3.09 11.21 5.51
C ILE A 69 3.03 10.45 4.19
N GLN A 70 3.28 11.12 3.06
CA GLN A 70 3.42 10.45 1.77
C GLN A 70 4.74 9.67 1.73
N VAL A 71 4.64 8.35 1.67
CA VAL A 71 5.80 7.43 1.71
C VAL A 71 6.11 6.78 0.37
N ALA A 72 5.17 6.85 -0.58
CA ALA A 72 5.36 6.34 -1.93
C ALA A 72 4.56 7.18 -2.92
N PHE A 73 5.14 7.38 -4.10
CA PHE A 73 4.49 8.05 -5.22
C PHE A 73 4.99 7.46 -6.55
N ASN A 74 4.07 7.30 -7.48
CA ASN A 74 4.39 7.01 -8.87
C ASN A 74 3.42 7.77 -9.77
N GLY A 75 3.93 8.36 -10.84
CA GLY A 75 3.13 9.17 -11.76
C GLY A 75 3.61 9.04 -13.19
N SER A 76 2.71 9.33 -14.12
CA SER A 76 3.01 9.44 -15.54
C SER A 76 2.28 10.63 -16.14
N ASP A 77 2.97 11.37 -16.97
CA ASP A 77 2.36 12.45 -17.75
C ASP A 77 1.36 11.92 -18.78
N TYR A 78 0.57 12.84 -19.32
CA TYR A 78 -0.30 12.55 -20.45
C TYR A 78 0.52 12.39 -21.73
N GLY A 79 0.53 11.18 -22.29
CA GLY A 79 1.22 10.89 -23.56
C GLY A 79 0.51 9.86 -24.44
N GLY A 80 -0.78 9.58 -24.20
CA GLY A 80 -1.52 8.55 -24.93
C GLY A 80 -1.01 7.12 -24.71
N LEU A 81 -0.20 6.88 -23.67
CA LEU A 81 0.36 5.58 -23.35
C LEU A 81 -0.62 4.72 -22.54
N LYS A 82 -0.63 3.41 -22.85
CA LYS A 82 -1.28 2.40 -22.02
C LYS A 82 -0.34 2.02 -20.88
N ILE A 83 -0.62 2.51 -19.68
CA ILE A 83 0.25 2.32 -18.52
C ILE A 83 -0.54 1.87 -17.29
N SER A 84 0.08 1.02 -16.48
CA SER A 84 -0.33 0.80 -15.09
C SER A 84 0.76 1.32 -14.19
N LEU A 85 0.38 2.00 -13.11
CA LEU A 85 1.31 2.47 -12.10
C LEU A 85 1.27 1.54 -10.90
N SER A 86 2.31 1.60 -10.07
CA SER A 86 2.35 0.83 -8.83
C SER A 86 3.10 1.56 -7.74
N VAL A 87 2.71 1.32 -6.49
CA VAL A 87 3.44 1.76 -5.30
C VAL A 87 3.59 0.61 -4.34
N ASN A 88 4.69 0.64 -3.59
CA ASN A 88 4.90 -0.24 -2.45
C ASN A 88 5.46 0.55 -1.27
N PHE A 89 5.01 0.21 -0.07
CA PHE A 89 5.44 0.86 1.16
C PHE A 89 5.19 -0.04 2.39
N ILE A 90 5.79 0.32 3.52
CA ILE A 90 5.64 -0.37 4.80
C ILE A 90 4.69 0.43 5.69
N VAL A 91 3.77 -0.27 6.38
CA VAL A 91 2.85 0.32 7.35
C VAL A 91 3.15 -0.28 8.72
N PRO A 92 3.60 0.51 9.72
CA PRO A 92 3.80 0.03 11.09
C PRO A 92 2.53 -0.54 11.71
N ALA A 93 2.69 -1.36 12.75
CA ALA A 93 1.56 -1.84 13.54
C ALA A 93 0.78 -0.65 14.14
N GLY A 94 -0.54 -0.65 14.02
CA GLY A 94 -1.41 0.41 14.56
C GLY A 94 -1.51 1.67 13.68
N ALA A 95 -0.62 1.86 12.71
CA ALA A 95 -0.65 3.03 11.84
C ALA A 95 -1.83 2.99 10.86
N ASN A 96 -2.32 4.18 10.49
CA ASN A 96 -3.30 4.36 9.43
C ASN A 96 -2.57 4.55 8.10
N TYR A 97 -3.16 4.03 7.02
CA TYR A 97 -2.62 4.18 5.68
C TYR A 97 -3.72 4.30 4.65
N VAL A 98 -3.40 4.96 3.54
CA VAL A 98 -4.31 5.15 2.41
C VAL A 98 -3.53 5.10 1.11
N VAL A 99 -4.15 4.56 0.06
CA VAL A 99 -3.66 4.64 -1.30
C VAL A 99 -4.63 5.44 -2.13
N ASN A 100 -4.16 6.54 -2.71
CA ASN A 100 -4.98 7.51 -3.43
C ASN A 100 -4.50 7.65 -4.87
N ALA A 101 -5.45 7.91 -5.77
CA ALA A 101 -5.14 8.55 -7.03
C ALA A 101 -4.89 10.04 -6.75
N LEU A 102 -3.78 10.56 -7.27
CA LEU A 102 -3.40 11.97 -7.08
C LEU A 102 -3.66 12.80 -8.34
N LEU A 103 -3.87 12.15 -9.50
CA LEU A 103 -4.15 12.78 -10.78
C LEU A 103 -5.09 11.89 -11.60
N GLY A 104 -6.17 12.48 -12.14
CA GLY A 104 -6.90 11.98 -13.31
C GLY A 104 -7.77 10.71 -13.18
N HIS A 105 -7.98 10.16 -12.00
CA HIS A 105 -8.85 8.99 -11.82
C HIS A 105 -9.68 9.10 -10.53
N ALA A 106 -11.00 9.28 -10.68
CA ALA A 106 -11.93 9.42 -9.56
C ALA A 106 -12.57 8.08 -9.10
N ASP A 107 -12.56 7.06 -9.96
CA ASP A 107 -13.18 5.76 -9.69
C ASP A 107 -12.21 4.72 -9.11
N ASN A 108 -12.69 3.50 -8.82
CA ASN A 108 -11.88 2.38 -8.32
C ASN A 108 -10.73 2.02 -9.29
N PHE A 109 -9.61 2.71 -9.11
CA PHE A 109 -8.41 2.62 -9.94
C PHE A 109 -7.53 1.42 -9.61
N VAL A 110 -7.85 0.64 -8.57
CA VAL A 110 -7.04 -0.49 -8.11
C VAL A 110 -7.29 -1.71 -9.01
N SER A 111 -6.21 -2.32 -9.52
CA SER A 111 -6.27 -3.63 -10.19
C SER A 111 -5.79 -4.77 -9.31
N SER A 112 -4.83 -4.51 -8.44
CA SER A 112 -4.30 -5.49 -7.49
C SER A 112 -3.86 -4.78 -6.22
N TRP A 113 -4.16 -5.39 -5.08
CA TRP A 113 -3.71 -4.98 -3.76
C TRP A 113 -3.32 -6.20 -2.96
N VAL A 114 -2.02 -6.34 -2.70
CA VAL A 114 -1.47 -7.45 -1.93
C VAL A 114 -0.72 -6.94 -0.71
N GLU A 115 -0.85 -7.65 0.39
CA GLU A 115 -0.24 -7.30 1.67
C GLU A 115 0.58 -8.48 2.18
N LEU A 116 1.84 -8.24 2.55
CA LEU A 116 2.63 -9.18 3.36
C LEU A 116 2.28 -8.92 4.83
N ARG A 117 1.59 -9.88 5.46
CA ARG A 117 1.06 -9.72 6.82
C ARG A 117 1.18 -10.96 7.68
#